data_AF-A0A8T4RV79-F1
#
_entry.id   AF-A0A8T4RV79-F1
#
_cell.length_a   1.000
_cell.length_b   1.000
_cell.length_c   1.000
_cell.angle_alpha   90.00
_cell.angle_beta   90.00
_cell.angle_gamma   90.00
#
_symmetry.space_group_name_H-M   'P 1'
#
loop_
_entity.id
_entity.type
_entity.pdbx_description
1 polymer ?
#
loop_
_entity_poly.entity_id
_entity_poly.type
_entity_poly.pdbx_seq_one_letter_code
_entity_poly.pdbx_strand_id
1 'polypeptide(L)'
;MQDIDEIRRKRIEELRRLQQGSGEQAQERQAMQQQIAQIEAIAKSVMTKEALERYGNLRAAFPDRAIQVAALLAQLVQQGKITGIDDKMFKSILEKVTPEKRDIKIKRA
;
A
#
# COMPACT_ATOMS: atom_id res chain seq x y z
N MET A 1 -55.31 8.09 -2.91
CA MET A 1 -54.52 8.17 -4.16
C MET A 1 -53.13 8.76 -3.89
N GLN A 2 -52.46 8.38 -2.80
CA GLN A 2 -51.15 8.94 -2.40
C GLN A 2 -50.06 7.88 -2.16
N ASP A 3 -50.39 6.60 -2.30
CA ASP A 3 -49.48 5.50 -1.94
C ASP A 3 -48.36 5.21 -2.97
N ILE A 4 -48.57 5.54 -4.24
CA ILE A 4 -47.61 5.21 -5.31
C ILE A 4 -46.34 6.08 -5.22
N ASP A 5 -46.48 7.35 -4.84
CA ASP A 5 -45.36 8.29 -4.78
C ASP A 5 -44.44 8.02 -3.57
N GLU A 6 -45.03 7.63 -2.45
CA GLU A 6 -44.28 7.25 -1.23
C GLU A 6 -43.47 5.96 -1.42
N ILE A 7 -44.04 4.95 -2.11
CA ILE A 7 -43.33 3.71 -2.42
C ILE A 7 -42.13 4.00 -3.35
N ARG A 8 -42.30 4.89 -4.33
CA ARG A 8 -41.24 5.28 -5.27
C ARG A 8 -40.12 6.03 -4.55
N ARG A 9 -40.44 6.94 -3.64
CA ARG A 9 -39.46 7.64 -2.79
C ARG A 9 -38.67 6.68 -1.91
N LYS A 10 -39.34 5.78 -1.17
CA LYS A 10 -38.67 4.79 -0.31
C LYS A 10 -37.72 3.89 -1.10
N ARG A 11 -38.13 3.44 -2.29
CA ARG A 11 -37.30 2.59 -3.16
C ARG A 11 -36.05 3.32 -3.66
N ILE A 12 -36.18 4.60 -4.02
CA ILE A 12 -35.05 5.44 -4.44
C ILE A 12 -34.10 5.69 -3.27
N GLU A 13 -34.62 5.93 -2.07
CA GLU A 13 -33.81 6.20 -0.88
C GLU A 13 -33.05 4.96 -0.41
N GLU A 14 -33.66 3.77 -0.44
CA GLU A 14 -32.98 2.49 -0.19
C GLU A 14 -31.88 2.23 -1.23
N LEU A 15 -32.16 2.43 -2.52
CA LEU A 15 -31.15 2.29 -3.58
C LEU A 15 -29.97 3.24 -3.35
N ARG A 16 -30.24 4.48 -2.94
CA ARG A 16 -29.19 5.46 -2.59
C ARG A 16 -28.38 5.04 -1.38
N ARG A 17 -29.02 4.51 -0.34
CA ARG A 17 -28.37 3.98 0.87
C ARG A 17 -27.50 2.75 0.57
N LEU A 18 -27.97 1.82 -0.26
CA LEU A 18 -27.16 0.66 -0.68
C LEU A 18 -25.93 1.10 -1.48
N GLN A 19 -26.08 2.12 -2.34
CA GLN A 19 -24.97 2.69 -3.11
C GLN A 19 -23.96 3.44 -2.23
N GLN A 20 -24.41 4.16 -1.20
CA GLN A 20 -23.53 4.84 -0.25
C GLN A 20 -22.82 3.85 0.69
N GLY A 21 -23.54 2.90 1.29
CA GLY A 21 -22.95 1.92 2.20
C GLY A 21 -21.94 0.97 1.55
N SER A 22 -22.07 0.70 0.24
CA SER A 22 -21.05 -0.03 -0.54
C SER A 22 -19.97 0.90 -1.11
N GLY A 23 -20.32 2.17 -1.33
CA GLY A 23 -19.45 3.20 -1.90
C GLY A 23 -18.39 3.68 -0.92
N GLU A 24 -18.71 3.83 0.37
CA GLU A 24 -17.78 4.32 1.39
C GLU A 24 -16.60 3.35 1.60
N GLN A 25 -16.86 2.05 1.75
CA GLN A 25 -15.80 1.04 1.86
C GLN A 25 -15.01 0.85 0.55
N ALA A 26 -15.67 0.97 -0.60
CA ALA A 26 -15.00 0.90 -1.89
C ALA A 26 -14.09 2.12 -2.12
N GLN A 27 -14.55 3.31 -1.75
CA GLN A 27 -13.79 4.56 -1.83
C GLN A 27 -12.57 4.53 -0.91
N GLU A 28 -12.71 4.04 0.32
CA GLU A 28 -11.59 3.94 1.25
C GLU A 28 -10.50 2.99 0.74
N ARG A 29 -10.90 1.83 0.20
CA ARG A 29 -9.99 0.87 -0.43
C ARG A 29 -9.33 1.42 -1.69
N GLN A 30 -10.05 2.20 -2.49
CA GLN A 30 -9.48 2.85 -3.68
C GLN A 30 -8.48 3.94 -3.28
N ALA A 31 -8.81 4.77 -2.29
CA ALA A 31 -7.91 5.81 -1.79
C ALA A 31 -6.60 5.20 -1.27
N MET A 32 -6.69 4.13 -0.48
CA MET A 32 -5.51 3.43 0.03
C MET A 32 -4.65 2.84 -1.09
N GLN A 33 -5.26 2.20 -2.09
CA GLN A 33 -4.52 1.67 -3.25
C GLN A 33 -3.86 2.78 -4.07
N GLN A 34 -4.54 3.92 -4.26
CA GLN A 34 -3.97 5.07 -4.96
C GLN A 34 -2.77 5.65 -4.21
N GLN A 35 -2.83 5.75 -2.89
CA GLN A 35 -1.70 6.19 -2.07
C GLN A 35 -0.51 5.25 -2.21
N ILE A 36 -0.73 3.93 -2.10
CA ILE A 36 0.33 2.93 -2.26
C ILE A 36 0.93 3.04 -3.68
N ALA A 37 0.09 3.16 -4.71
CA ALA A 37 0.56 3.28 -6.09
C ALA A 37 1.41 4.54 -6.31
N GLN A 38 1.05 5.68 -5.70
CA GLN A 38 1.84 6.91 -5.77
C GLN A 38 3.21 6.75 -5.08
N ILE A 39 3.23 6.17 -3.88
CA ILE A 39 4.46 5.88 -3.14
C ILE A 39 5.37 4.95 -3.96
N GLU A 40 4.80 3.89 -4.53
CA GLU A 40 5.53 2.98 -5.41
C GLU A 40 6.04 3.67 -6.66
N ALA A 41 5.29 4.57 -7.29
CA ALA A 41 5.72 5.29 -8.47
C ALA A 41 6.95 6.17 -8.19
N ILE A 42 6.94 6.90 -7.07
CA ILE A 42 8.08 7.73 -6.61
C ILE A 42 9.29 6.85 -6.28
N ALA A 43 9.06 5.71 -5.61
CA ALA A 43 10.15 4.78 -5.32
C ALA A 43 10.76 4.21 -6.61
N LYS A 44 9.94 3.84 -7.60
CA LYS A 44 10.40 3.30 -8.88
C LYS A 44 11.17 4.31 -9.72
N SER A 45 10.83 5.60 -9.67
CA SER A 45 11.53 6.62 -10.46
C SER A 45 12.97 6.86 -10.02
N VAL A 46 13.30 6.52 -8.78
CA VAL A 46 14.66 6.63 -8.24
C VAL A 46 15.40 5.29 -8.20
N MET A 47 14.72 4.17 -8.46
CA MET A 47 15.35 2.86 -8.48
C MET A 47 16.10 2.62 -9.78
N THR A 48 17.29 2.01 -9.70
CA THR A 48 17.93 1.41 -10.87
C THR A 48 17.18 0.15 -11.33
N LYS A 49 17.45 -0.35 -12.55
CA LYS A 49 16.83 -1.58 -13.07
C LYS A 49 17.02 -2.77 -12.13
N GLU A 50 18.22 -2.92 -11.57
CA GLU A 50 18.56 -4.00 -10.64
C GLU A 50 17.75 -3.90 -9.33
N ALA A 51 17.62 -2.69 -8.77
CA ALA A 51 16.82 -2.46 -7.56
C ALA A 51 15.32 -2.71 -7.80
N LEU A 52 14.82 -2.36 -9.00
CA LEU A 52 13.45 -2.63 -9.44
C LEU A 52 13.14 -4.13 -9.51
N GLU A 53 14.05 -4.94 -10.07
CA GLU A 53 13.90 -6.39 -10.11
C GLU A 53 13.90 -7.00 -8.70
N ARG A 54 14.81 -6.57 -7.82
CA ARG A 54 14.84 -7.03 -6.43
C ARG A 54 13.59 -6.63 -5.66
N TYR A 55 13.11 -5.40 -5.85
CA TYR A 55 11.85 -4.94 -5.29
C TYR A 55 10.66 -5.77 -5.80
N GLY A 56 10.61 -6.09 -7.09
CA GLY A 56 9.58 -6.95 -7.68
C GLY A 56 9.54 -8.35 -7.05
N ASN A 57 10.72 -8.98 -6.91
CA ASN A 57 10.86 -10.28 -6.25
C ASN A 57 10.45 -10.20 -4.76
N LEU A 58 10.86 -9.13 -4.07
CA LEU A 58 10.47 -8.91 -2.68
C LEU A 58 8.97 -8.69 -2.53
N ARG A 59 8.34 -7.91 -3.41
CA ARG A 59 6.89 -7.68 -3.40
C ARG A 59 6.10 -8.97 -3.62
N ALA A 60 6.60 -9.85 -4.49
CA ALA A 60 5.99 -11.16 -4.72
C ALA A 60 6.13 -12.08 -3.49
N ALA A 61 7.30 -12.11 -2.84
CA ALA A 61 7.55 -12.96 -1.68
C ALA A 61 6.95 -12.41 -0.36
N PHE A 62 7.05 -11.09 -0.15
CA PHE A 62 6.72 -10.38 1.08
C PHE A 62 6.16 -8.98 0.78
N PRO A 63 4.87 -8.86 0.41
CA PRO A 63 4.26 -7.59 0.03
C PRO A 63 4.28 -6.55 1.16
N ASP A 64 4.11 -6.97 2.41
CA ASP A 64 4.13 -6.07 3.57
C ASP A 64 5.49 -5.35 3.71
N ARG A 65 6.59 -6.09 3.57
CA ARG A 65 7.95 -5.52 3.60
C ARG A 65 8.21 -4.61 2.41
N ALA A 66 7.70 -4.97 1.22
CA ALA A 66 7.85 -4.14 0.04
C ALA A 66 7.19 -2.76 0.24
N ILE A 67 5.99 -2.71 0.82
CA ILE A 67 5.29 -1.45 1.13
C ILE A 67 6.11 -0.61 2.12
N GLN A 68 6.62 -1.21 3.20
CA GLN A 68 7.44 -0.51 4.18
C GLN A 68 8.72 0.08 3.56
N VAL A 69 9.39 -0.69 2.71
CA VAL A 69 10.58 -0.22 1.98
C VAL A 69 10.19 0.89 1.02
N ALA A 70 9.15 0.73 0.21
CA ALA A 70 8.70 1.77 -0.73
C ALA A 70 8.36 3.09 -0.03
N ALA A 71 7.68 3.04 1.13
CA ALA A 71 7.38 4.22 1.94
C ALA A 71 8.65 4.93 2.44
N LEU A 72 9.62 4.17 2.97
CA LEU A 72 10.90 4.71 3.42
C LEU A 72 11.67 5.37 2.26
N LEU A 73 11.68 4.73 1.09
CA LEU A 73 12.34 5.25 -0.10
C LEU A 73 11.66 6.52 -0.59
N ALA A 74 10.34 6.54 -0.71
CA ALA A 74 9.60 7.74 -1.08
C ALA A 74 9.90 8.91 -0.14
N GLN A 75 9.98 8.66 1.17
CA GLN A 75 10.32 9.69 2.16
C GLN A 75 11.76 10.22 1.98
N LEU A 76 12.72 9.35 1.70
CA LEU A 76 14.11 9.74 1.45
C LEU A 76 14.28 10.55 0.15
N VAL A 77 13.50 10.21 -0.88
CA VAL A 77 13.43 10.95 -2.15
C VAL A 77 12.81 12.33 -1.94
N GLN A 78 11.71 12.42 -1.19
CA GLN A 78 11.08 13.70 -0.84
C GLN A 78 12.03 14.62 -0.04
N GLN A 79 12.91 14.04 0.77
CA GLN A 79 13.97 14.79 1.47
C GLN A 79 15.11 15.25 0.55
N GLY A 80 15.13 14.84 -0.71
CA GLY A 80 16.18 15.19 -1.68
C GLY A 80 17.56 14.60 -1.34
N LYS A 81 17.63 13.62 -0.42
CA LYS A 81 18.90 13.03 0.03
C LYS A 81 19.44 11.96 -0.93
N ILE A 82 18.60 11.46 -1.82
CA ILE A 82 18.94 10.40 -2.77
C ILE A 82 18.32 10.70 -4.13
N THR A 83 19.17 10.74 -5.16
CA THR A 83 18.76 10.90 -6.57
C THR A 83 18.61 9.55 -7.28
N GLY A 84 19.22 8.50 -6.73
CA GLY A 84 19.18 7.14 -7.26
C GLY A 84 19.48 6.11 -6.17
N ILE A 85 18.74 5.01 -6.18
CA ILE A 85 18.94 3.86 -5.29
C ILE A 85 19.49 2.72 -6.11
N ASP A 86 20.71 2.34 -5.75
CA ASP A 86 21.40 1.19 -6.30
C ASP A 86 21.07 -0.09 -5.51
N ASP A 87 21.34 -1.25 -6.09
CA ASP A 87 21.06 -2.56 -5.47
C ASP A 87 21.71 -2.69 -4.09
N LYS A 88 22.95 -2.19 -3.95
CA LYS A 88 23.69 -2.21 -2.68
C LYS A 88 22.99 -1.41 -1.58
N MET A 89 22.42 -0.26 -1.94
CA MET A 89 21.73 0.61 -0.99
C MET A 89 20.38 0.02 -0.62
N PHE A 90 19.67 -0.54 -1.60
CA PHE A 90 18.42 -1.26 -1.37
C PHE A 90 18.63 -2.46 -0.43
N LYS A 91 19.70 -3.24 -0.65
CA LYS A 91 20.06 -4.37 0.23
C LYS A 91 20.38 -3.92 1.65
N SER A 92 21.13 -2.83 1.81
CA SER A 92 21.43 -2.25 3.12
C SER A 92 20.18 -1.81 3.88
N ILE A 93 19.19 -1.27 3.16
CA ILE A 93 17.88 -0.91 3.73
C ILE A 93 17.11 -2.17 4.11
N LEU A 94 17.15 -3.20 3.25
CA LEU A 94 16.51 -4.47 3.51
C LEU A 94 17.05 -5.15 4.77
N GLU A 95 18.36 -5.08 4.99
CA GLU A 95 19.01 -5.61 6.18
C GLU A 95 18.57 -4.87 7.45
N LYS A 96 18.32 -3.56 7.37
CA LYS A 96 17.81 -2.77 8.51
C LYS A 96 16.32 -3.00 8.79
N VAL A 97 15.53 -3.23 7.74
CA VAL A 97 14.08 -3.51 7.86
C VAL A 97 13.82 -4.97 8.23
N THR A 98 14.74 -5.87 7.89
CA THR A 98 14.67 -7.26 8.34
C THR A 98 15.08 -7.30 9.81
N PRO A 99 14.17 -7.68 10.74
CA PRO A 99 14.59 -7.89 12.12
C PRO A 99 15.65 -8.99 12.11
N GLU A 100 16.86 -8.64 12.56
CA GLU A 100 17.95 -9.57 12.84
C GLU A 100 17.35 -10.69 13.70
N LYS A 101 17.23 -11.88 13.10
CA LYS A 101 16.81 -13.15 13.71
C LYS A 101 15.92 -12.98 14.94
N ARG A 102 14.61 -13.24 14.80
CA ARG A 102 13.79 -13.66 15.95
C ARG A 102 14.57 -14.76 16.66
N ASP A 103 15.21 -14.40 17.77
CA ASP A 103 15.77 -15.31 18.74
C ASP A 103 14.56 -16.09 19.22
N ILE A 104 14.31 -17.25 18.60
CA ILE A 104 13.26 -18.15 19.04
C ILE A 104 13.77 -18.67 20.37
N LYS A 105 13.52 -17.91 21.44
CA LYS A 105 13.61 -18.40 22.81
C LYS A 105 12.55 -19.49 22.96
N ILE A 106 12.84 -20.67 22.43
CA ILE A 106 12.12 -21.89 22.79
C ILE A 106 12.48 -22.14 24.24
N LYS A 107 11.66 -21.59 25.15
CA LYS A 107 11.55 -22.10 26.52
C LYS A 107 11.02 -23.52 26.39
N ARG A 108 11.91 -24.51 26.45
CA ARG A 108 11.52 -25.90 26.69
C ARG A 108 11.07 -25.94 28.14
N ALA A 109 9.80 -26.28 28.35
CA ALA A 109 9.25 -26.61 29.66
C ALA A 109 9.67 -28.02 30.05
#